data_AF-A0A518H720-F1
#
_entry.id   AF-A0A518H720-F1
#
_cell.length_a   1.000
_cell.length_b   1.000
_cell.length_c   1.000
_cell.angle_alpha   90.00
_cell.angle_beta   90.00
_cell.angle_gamma   90.00
#
_symmetry.space_group_name_H-M   'P 1'
#
loop_
_entity.id
_entity.type
_entity.pdbx_description
1 polymer ?
#
loop_
_entity_poly.entity_id
_entity_poly.type
_entity_poly.pdbx_seq_one_letter_code
_entity_poly.pdbx_strand_id
1 'polypeptide(L)'
;MDQDEAPAPAPGPERFEFAEEHGRLIGDLGTKMHFVGLLTTILGVVALLSGLLSRPEEGLTGASVVSILSALFLGAVGFWSMRSGREFVLVSRTEGADIPHLMRALQNLRRLFGLQYVLAWIGLILLVVAILFGYFVDQAH
;
A
#
# COMPACT_ATOMS: atom_id res chain seq x y z
N MET A 1 -13.60 62.92 -20.03
CA MET A 1 -13.37 61.60 -20.65
C MET A 1 -12.87 60.74 -19.51
N ASP A 2 -13.79 60.31 -18.67
CA ASP A 2 -13.50 59.41 -17.56
C ASP A 2 -13.26 58.03 -18.18
N GLN A 3 -12.05 57.50 -17.96
CA GLN A 3 -11.73 56.15 -18.38
C GLN A 3 -12.44 55.22 -17.40
N ASP A 4 -13.50 54.55 -17.87
CA ASP A 4 -14.10 53.39 -17.21
C ASP A 4 -13.00 52.32 -17.07
N GLU A 5 -12.28 52.36 -15.95
CA GLU A 5 -11.32 51.33 -15.59
C GLU A 5 -12.13 50.09 -15.21
N ALA A 6 -12.23 49.15 -16.16
CA ALA A 6 -12.93 47.90 -15.95
C ALA A 6 -12.39 47.21 -14.69
N PRO A 7 -13.27 46.76 -13.76
CA PRO A 7 -12.83 46.15 -12.52
C PRO A 7 -11.94 44.95 -12.81
N ALA A 8 -10.80 44.88 -12.11
CA ALA A 8 -9.84 43.79 -12.26
C ALA A 8 -10.56 42.43 -12.13
N PRO A 9 -10.24 41.45 -13.00
CA PRO A 9 -10.88 40.13 -12.95
C PRO A 9 -10.68 39.52 -11.55
N ALA A 10 -11.77 39.03 -10.96
CA ALA A 10 -11.73 38.38 -9.66
C ALA A 10 -10.73 37.21 -9.69
N PRO A 11 -9.86 37.06 -8.68
CA PRO A 11 -8.97 35.91 -8.61
C PRO A 11 -9.81 34.63 -8.71
N GLY A 12 -9.46 33.76 -9.65
CA GLY A 12 -10.10 32.45 -9.79
C GLY A 12 -10.02 31.66 -8.49
N PRO A 13 -10.82 30.59 -8.31
CA PRO A 13 -10.82 29.82 -7.07
C PRO A 13 -9.40 29.36 -6.73
N GLU A 14 -8.81 29.94 -5.69
CA GLU A 14 -7.49 29.56 -5.20
C GLU A 14 -7.52 28.06 -4.90
N ARG A 15 -6.66 27.31 -5.58
CA ARG A 15 -6.52 25.88 -5.32
C ARG A 15 -5.88 25.75 -3.94
N PHE A 16 -6.44 24.87 -3.11
CA PHE A 16 -5.93 24.65 -1.77
C PHE A 16 -4.52 24.08 -1.81
N GLU A 17 -3.63 24.71 -1.06
CA GLU A 17 -2.23 24.31 -0.85
C GLU A 17 -1.94 24.15 0.63
N PHE A 18 -1.13 23.16 0.98
CA PHE A 18 -0.62 23.01 2.33
C PHE A 18 0.47 24.05 2.62
N ALA A 19 0.58 24.47 3.88
CA ALA A 19 1.76 25.19 4.33
C ALA A 19 3.01 24.32 4.16
N GLU A 20 4.16 24.93 3.86
CA GLU A 20 5.43 24.25 3.54
C GLU A 20 5.82 23.18 4.58
N GLU A 21 5.56 23.43 5.86
CA GLU A 21 5.80 22.46 6.94
C GLU A 21 5.00 21.16 6.76
N HIS A 22 3.71 21.27 6.43
CA HIS A 22 2.83 20.12 6.20
C HIS A 22 3.19 19.39 4.91
N GLY A 23 3.51 20.14 3.84
CA GLY A 23 3.99 19.57 2.59
C GLY A 23 5.25 18.71 2.79
N ARG A 24 6.23 19.21 3.57
CA ARG A 24 7.45 18.45 3.91
C ARG A 24 7.16 17.18 4.71
N LEU A 25 6.25 17.24 5.69
CA LEU A 25 5.85 16.06 6.47
C LEU A 25 5.23 14.99 5.57
N ILE A 26 4.33 15.37 4.67
CA ILE A 26 3.67 14.47 3.72
C ILE A 26 4.70 13.89 2.75
N GLY A 27 5.63 14.71 2.25
CA GLY A 27 6.71 14.26 1.36
C GLY A 27 7.69 13.27 2.01
N ASP A 28 8.05 13.47 3.28
CA ASP A 28 8.88 12.54 4.05
C ASP A 28 8.17 11.18 4.25
N LEU A 29 6.89 11.21 4.63
CA LEU A 29 6.06 10.01 4.69
C LEU A 29 6.04 9.30 3.33
N GLY A 30 5.84 10.05 2.25
CA GLY A 30 5.82 9.52 0.89
C GLY A 30 7.13 8.82 0.50
N THR A 31 8.26 9.41 0.88
CA THR A 31 9.60 8.86 0.62
C THR A 31 9.81 7.53 1.38
N LYS A 32 9.44 7.49 2.66
CA LYS A 32 9.51 6.27 3.48
C LYS A 32 8.60 5.17 2.94
N MET A 33 7.37 5.51 2.56
CA MET A 33 6.44 4.55 1.96
C MET A 33 6.94 4.00 0.63
N HIS A 34 7.60 4.82 -0.19
CA HIS A 34 8.20 4.37 -1.43
C HIS A 34 9.34 3.37 -1.16
N PHE A 35 10.20 3.66 -0.19
CA PHE A 35 11.26 2.73 0.23
C PHE A 35 10.71 1.40 0.76
N VAL A 36 9.74 1.45 1.68
CA VAL A 36 9.08 0.24 2.21
C VAL A 36 8.43 -0.55 1.09
N GLY A 37 7.79 0.13 0.15
CA GLY A 37 7.14 -0.52 -0.97
C GLY A 37 8.14 -1.22 -1.91
N LEU A 38 9.29 -0.61 -2.18
CA LEU A 38 10.38 -1.22 -2.93
C LEU A 38 10.94 -2.46 -2.20
N LEU A 39 11.27 -2.32 -0.92
CA LEU A 39 11.81 -3.40 -0.10
C LEU A 39 10.87 -4.61 -0.04
N THR A 40 9.59 -4.37 0.25
CA THR A 40 8.59 -5.44 0.31
C THR A 40 8.33 -6.09 -1.04
N THR A 41 8.40 -5.34 -2.15
CA THR A 41 8.34 -5.92 -3.49
C THR A 41 9.51 -6.87 -3.75
N ILE A 42 10.74 -6.48 -3.39
CA ILE A 42 11.94 -7.33 -3.52
C ILE A 42 11.77 -8.61 -2.69
N LEU A 43 11.33 -8.48 -1.43
CA LEU A 43 11.08 -9.64 -0.57
C LEU A 43 9.99 -10.56 -1.14
N GLY A 44 8.94 -10.00 -1.74
CA GLY A 44 7.90 -10.77 -2.41
C GLY A 44 8.42 -11.57 -3.60
N VAL A 45 9.31 -10.96 -4.41
CA VAL A 45 9.99 -11.66 -5.51
C VAL A 45 10.88 -12.79 -4.98
N VAL A 46 11.64 -12.54 -3.92
CA VAL A 46 12.47 -13.58 -3.29
C VAL A 46 11.60 -14.74 -2.80
N ALA A 47 10.51 -14.46 -2.08
CA ALA A 47 9.57 -15.49 -1.62
C ALA A 47 8.98 -16.30 -2.77
N LEU A 48 8.61 -15.65 -3.89
CA LEU A 48 8.09 -16.33 -5.07
C LEU A 48 9.12 -17.28 -5.68
N LEU A 49 10.37 -16.80 -5.83
CA LEU A 49 11.47 -17.61 -6.35
C LEU A 49 11.80 -18.77 -5.42
N SER A 50 11.81 -18.58 -4.10
CA SER A 50 12.00 -19.66 -3.13
C SER A 50 10.91 -20.73 -3.27
N GLY A 51 9.65 -20.33 -3.44
CA GLY A 51 8.54 -21.26 -3.68
C GLY A 51 8.66 -22.02 -5.00
N LEU A 52 9.08 -21.35 -6.08
CA LEU A 52 9.21 -21.97 -7.41
C LEU A 52 10.45 -22.86 -7.54
N LEU A 53 11.55 -22.50 -6.87
CA LEU A 53 12.79 -23.27 -6.86
C LEU A 53 12.74 -24.43 -5.87
N SER A 54 11.84 -24.40 -4.89
CA SER A 54 11.50 -25.60 -4.14
C SER A 54 10.98 -26.63 -5.15
N ARG A 55 11.74 -27.71 -5.36
CA ARG A 55 11.34 -28.87 -6.17
C ARG A 55 10.92 -29.98 -5.22
N PRO A 56 9.71 -29.90 -4.66
CA PRO A 56 9.20 -31.00 -3.86
C PRO A 56 8.99 -32.23 -4.74
N GLU A 57 9.54 -33.36 -4.28
CA GLU A 57 9.37 -34.68 -4.90
C GLU A 57 7.88 -35.06 -5.06
N GLU A 58 7.00 -34.50 -4.24
CA GLU A 58 5.58 -34.87 -4.12
C GLU A 58 4.58 -33.83 -4.67
N GLY A 59 5.05 -32.79 -5.38
CA GLY A 59 4.18 -31.73 -5.92
C GLY A 59 3.91 -30.58 -4.92
N LEU A 60 2.74 -29.92 -4.98
CA LEU A 60 2.47 -28.73 -4.16
C LEU A 60 2.54 -29.03 -2.65
N THR A 61 3.60 -28.55 -1.99
CA THR A 61 3.76 -28.67 -0.53
C THR A 61 3.20 -27.46 0.21
N GLY A 62 2.96 -27.62 1.52
CA GLY A 62 2.62 -26.50 2.41
C GLY A 62 3.62 -25.36 2.34
N ALA A 63 4.93 -25.65 2.23
CA ALA A 63 5.97 -24.62 2.13
C ALA A 63 5.88 -23.83 0.82
N SER A 64 5.61 -24.49 -0.31
CA SER A 64 5.40 -23.83 -1.61
C SER A 64 4.16 -22.94 -1.57
N VAL A 65 3.07 -23.41 -0.94
CA VAL A 65 1.84 -22.62 -0.76
C VAL A 65 2.11 -21.37 0.09
N VAL A 66 2.78 -21.50 1.24
CA VAL A 66 3.15 -20.37 2.10
C VAL A 66 4.02 -19.36 1.36
N SER A 67 4.97 -19.82 0.56
CA SER A 67 5.86 -18.96 -0.22
C SER A 67 5.10 -18.16 -1.28
N ILE A 68 4.17 -18.79 -2.01
CA ILE A 68 3.32 -18.14 -3.00
C ILE A 68 2.40 -17.11 -2.34
N LEU A 69 1.75 -17.47 -1.23
CA LEU A 69 0.87 -16.55 -0.50
C LEU A 69 1.65 -15.34 0.06
N SER A 70 2.86 -15.59 0.59
CA SER A 70 3.75 -14.54 1.08
C SER A 70 4.18 -13.60 -0.06
N ALA A 71 4.52 -14.15 -1.22
CA ALA A 71 4.86 -13.36 -2.40
C ALA A 71 3.71 -12.47 -2.87
N LEU A 72 2.48 -13.01 -2.93
CA LEU A 72 1.28 -12.25 -3.29
C LEU A 72 1.02 -11.13 -2.28
N PHE A 73 1.10 -11.44 -0.99
CA PHE A 73 0.92 -10.46 0.08
C PHE A 73 1.96 -9.34 0.03
N LEU A 74 3.25 -9.69 0.01
CA LEU A 74 4.35 -8.73 -0.01
C LEU A 74 4.36 -7.90 -1.30
N GLY A 75 4.06 -8.51 -2.45
CA GLY A 75 3.93 -7.81 -3.72
C GLY A 75 2.78 -6.80 -3.72
N ALA A 76 1.62 -7.18 -3.17
CA ALA A 76 0.50 -6.27 -2.98
C ALA A 76 0.87 -5.08 -2.05
N VAL A 77 1.44 -5.38 -0.88
CA VAL A 77 1.92 -4.35 0.06
C VAL A 77 2.89 -3.40 -0.62
N GLY A 78 3.84 -3.96 -1.37
CA GLY A 78 4.84 -3.22 -2.12
C GLY A 78 4.24 -2.27 -3.15
N PHE A 79 3.38 -2.80 -4.01
CA PHE A 79 2.74 -2.07 -5.09
C PHE A 79 1.94 -0.86 -4.61
N TRP A 80 1.03 -1.05 -3.64
CA TRP A 80 0.20 0.05 -3.14
C TRP A 80 0.99 1.05 -2.29
N SER A 81 2.00 0.59 -1.54
CA SER A 81 2.87 1.49 -0.75
C SER A 81 3.69 2.41 -1.65
N MET A 82 4.33 1.88 -2.71
CA MET A 82 5.05 2.70 -3.69
C MET A 82 4.13 3.72 -4.38
N ARG A 83 2.94 3.27 -4.81
CA ARG A 83 1.99 4.14 -5.50
C ARG A 83 1.47 5.26 -4.61
N SER A 84 1.15 4.97 -3.35
CA SER A 84 0.76 6.00 -2.39
C SER A 84 1.92 6.93 -2.04
N GLY A 85 3.12 6.37 -1.85
CA GLY A 85 4.32 7.14 -1.53
C GLY A 85 4.65 8.18 -2.60
N ARG A 86 4.56 7.78 -3.88
CA ARG A 86 4.76 8.69 -5.01
C ARG A 86 3.76 9.85 -5.01
N GLU A 87 2.49 9.59 -4.72
CA GLU A 87 1.47 10.64 -4.66
C GLU A 87 1.69 11.60 -3.48
N PHE A 88 2.11 11.09 -2.32
CA PHE A 88 2.49 11.95 -1.19
C PHE A 88 3.73 12.79 -1.46
N VAL A 89 4.73 12.26 -2.17
CA VAL A 89 5.91 13.05 -2.60
C VAL A 89 5.51 14.18 -3.55
N LEU A 90 4.47 13.99 -4.38
CA LEU A 90 4.01 15.04 -5.29
C LEU A 90 3.38 16.23 -4.54
N VAL A 91 2.68 15.99 -3.42
CA VAL A 91 2.17 17.06 -2.54
C VAL A 91 3.28 18.02 -2.10
N SER A 92 4.51 17.54 -1.90
CA SER A 92 5.62 18.41 -1.48
C SER A 92 6.42 19.03 -2.63
N ARG A 93 6.12 18.66 -3.88
CA ARG A 93 6.95 19.01 -5.06
C ARG A 93 6.18 19.78 -6.13
N THR A 94 4.86 19.81 -6.07
CA THR A 94 4.01 20.48 -7.03
C THR A 94 3.13 21.49 -6.33
N GLU A 95 2.86 22.60 -7.00
CA GLU A 95 1.91 23.61 -6.52
C GLU A 95 0.60 23.54 -7.32
N GLY A 96 -0.50 23.89 -6.68
CA GLY A 96 -1.83 24.01 -7.28
C GLY A 96 -2.58 22.68 -7.42
N ALA A 97 -2.22 21.63 -6.67
CA ALA A 97 -2.80 20.28 -6.82
C ALA A 97 -2.72 19.37 -5.58
N ASP A 98 -2.51 19.91 -4.38
CA ASP A 98 -2.24 19.14 -3.17
C ASP A 98 -3.36 18.16 -2.80
N ILE A 99 -4.61 18.63 -2.75
CA ILE A 99 -5.76 17.78 -2.39
C ILE A 99 -5.94 16.60 -3.37
N PRO A 100 -5.91 16.79 -4.70
CA PRO A 100 -5.92 15.67 -5.65
C PRO A 100 -4.82 14.64 -5.43
N HIS A 101 -3.60 15.05 -5.09
CA HIS A 101 -2.50 14.13 -4.79
C HIS A 101 -2.74 13.36 -3.49
N LEU A 102 -3.16 14.06 -2.43
CA LEU A 102 -3.51 13.45 -1.15
C LEU A 102 -4.63 12.41 -1.30
N MET A 103 -5.70 12.76 -2.00
CA MET A 103 -6.84 11.86 -2.20
C MET A 103 -6.44 10.61 -3.00
N ARG A 104 -5.56 10.74 -4.00
CA ARG A 104 -5.02 9.58 -4.73
C ARG A 104 -4.17 8.69 -3.81
N ALA A 105 -3.33 9.28 -2.96
CA ALA A 105 -2.54 8.54 -1.99
C ALA A 105 -3.45 7.76 -1.00
N LEU A 106 -4.44 8.43 -0.41
CA LEU A 106 -5.40 7.83 0.51
C LEU A 106 -6.23 6.71 -0.14
N GLN A 107 -6.62 6.86 -1.41
CA GLN A 107 -7.29 5.77 -2.14
C GLN A 107 -6.40 4.52 -2.29
N ASN A 108 -5.10 4.69 -2.50
CA ASN A 108 -4.16 3.56 -2.54
C ASN A 108 -3.99 2.93 -1.15
N LEU A 109 -3.87 3.74 -0.10
CA LEU A 109 -3.84 3.25 1.27
C LEU A 109 -5.12 2.48 1.65
N ARG A 110 -6.29 3.00 1.27
CA ARG A 110 -7.56 2.31 1.51
C ARG A 110 -7.58 0.92 0.87
N ARG A 111 -7.06 0.78 -0.35
CA ARG A 111 -6.96 -0.53 -1.02
C ARG A 111 -6.01 -1.48 -0.29
N LEU A 112 -4.83 -0.97 0.11
CA LEU A 112 -3.85 -1.72 0.87
C LEU A 112 -4.42 -2.24 2.19
N PHE A 113 -4.97 -1.34 3.02
CA PHE A 113 -5.55 -1.71 4.31
C PHE A 113 -6.79 -2.57 4.16
N GLY A 114 -7.61 -2.37 3.11
CA GLY A 114 -8.74 -3.25 2.82
C GLY A 114 -8.29 -4.69 2.54
N LEU A 115 -7.23 -4.87 1.74
CA LEU A 115 -6.66 -6.19 1.48
C LEU A 115 -6.08 -6.80 2.77
N GLN A 116 -5.29 -6.04 3.53
CA GLN A 116 -4.72 -6.52 4.80
C GLN A 116 -5.80 -6.93 5.78
N TYR A 117 -6.88 -6.15 5.89
CA TYR A 117 -8.03 -6.46 6.74
C TYR A 117 -8.66 -7.80 6.37
N VAL A 118 -8.93 -8.02 5.07
CA VAL A 118 -9.52 -9.27 4.59
C VAL A 118 -8.57 -10.46 4.85
N LEU A 119 -7.29 -10.32 4.53
CA LEU A 119 -6.31 -11.39 4.73
C LEU A 119 -6.07 -11.69 6.21
N ALA A 120 -6.11 -10.69 7.09
CA ALA A 120 -5.99 -10.89 8.53
C ALA A 120 -7.16 -11.73 9.05
N TRP A 121 -8.39 -11.47 8.61
CA TRP A 121 -9.55 -12.29 8.96
C TRP A 121 -9.44 -13.72 8.44
N ILE A 122 -9.05 -13.90 7.17
CA ILE A 122 -8.84 -15.24 6.60
C ILE A 122 -7.76 -15.99 7.40
N GLY A 123 -6.62 -15.35 7.66
CA GLY A 123 -5.52 -15.93 8.44
C GLY A 123 -5.96 -16.30 9.86
N LEU A 124 -6.74 -15.44 10.52
CA LEU A 124 -7.27 -15.71 11.85
C LEU A 124 -8.21 -16.93 11.86
N ILE A 125 -9.11 -17.04 10.89
CA ILE A 125 -10.02 -18.18 10.77
C ILE A 125 -9.23 -19.47 10.53
N LEU A 126 -8.26 -19.46 9.60
CA LEU A 126 -7.41 -20.61 9.32
C LEU A 126 -6.60 -21.05 10.55
N LEU A 127 -6.07 -20.08 11.31
CA LEU A 127 -5.35 -20.35 12.56
C LEU A 127 -6.25 -21.06 13.58
N VAL A 128 -7.46 -20.56 13.80
CA VAL A 128 -8.42 -21.18 14.73
C VAL A 128 -8.78 -22.59 14.28
N VAL A 129 -9.07 -22.79 12.99
CA VAL A 129 -9.37 -24.12 12.44
C VAL A 129 -8.20 -25.08 12.62
N ALA A 130 -6.97 -24.63 12.35
CA ALA A 130 -5.77 -25.46 12.50
C ALA A 130 -5.54 -25.87 13.97
N ILE A 131 -5.75 -24.95 14.92
CA ILE A 131 -5.63 -25.24 16.36
C ILE A 131 -6.69 -26.26 16.79
N LEU A 132 -7.96 -26.05 16.41
CA LEU A 132 -9.05 -26.96 16.78
C LEU A 132 -8.82 -28.35 16.17
N PHE A 133 -8.52 -28.41 14.88
CA PHE A 133 -8.23 -29.67 14.19
C PHE A 133 -7.05 -30.41 14.83
N GLY A 134 -5.94 -29.71 15.09
CA GLY A 134 -4.78 -30.29 15.76
C GLY A 134 -5.12 -30.83 17.15
N TYR A 135 -5.90 -30.08 17.94
CA TYR A 135 -6.36 -30.52 19.25
C TYR A 135 -7.21 -31.79 19.19
N PHE A 136 -8.19 -31.87 18.28
CA PHE A 136 -9.06 -33.04 18.18
C PHE A 136 -8.35 -34.28 17.63
N VAL A 137 -7.40 -34.10 16.71
CA VAL A 137 -6.59 -35.22 16.18
C VAL A 137 -5.69 -35.79 17.27
N ASP A 138 -5.07 -34.94 18.10
CA ASP A 138 -4.24 -35.38 19.22
C ASP A 138 -5.02 -36.21 20.24
N GLN A 139 -6.29 -35.86 20.51
CA GLN A 139 -7.16 -36.63 21.41
C GLN A 139 -7.63 -37.98 20.84
N ALA A 140 -7.50 -38.20 19.53
CA ALA A 140 -7.97 -39.41 18.85
C ALA A 140 -6.89 -40.52 18.77
N HIS A 141 -5.66 -40.23 19.19
CA HIS A 141 -4.51 -41.14 19.21
C HIS A 141 -4.01 -41.38 20.63
#